data_AF-A0A4R9I960-F1
#
_entry.id   AF-A0A4R9I960-F1
#
_cell.length_a   1.000
_cell.length_b   1.000
_cell.length_c   1.000
_cell.angle_alpha   90.00
_cell.angle_beta   90.00
_cell.angle_gamma   90.00
#
_symmetry.space_group_name_H-M   'P 1'
#
loop_
_entity.id
_entity.type
_entity.pdbx_description
1 polymer ?
#
loop_
_entity_poly.entity_id
_entity_poly.type
_entity_poly.pdbx_seq_one_letter_code
_entity_poly.pdbx_strand_id
1 'polypeptide(L)'
;MPINLDIPANSIEYFSTEAIEELRDATLNYSLNIIDEANRLDATIRSKKDKPEITRSIVKNAVNFRENPFNIRKKSLKYILIQIASSIFLFLSGITYDFQKFSTDKLHLASFLVITLIAITSTVSMFFMGRDEI
;
A
#
# COMPACT_ATOMS: atom_id res chain seq x y z
N MET A 1 -16.54 -24.76 10.70
CA MET A 1 -17.81 -24.84 9.93
C MET A 1 -17.46 -25.15 8.49
N PRO A 2 -18.10 -26.13 7.84
CA PRO A 2 -17.96 -26.31 6.40
C PRO A 2 -18.56 -25.10 5.66
N ILE A 3 -17.92 -24.67 4.59
CA ILE A 3 -18.45 -23.63 3.68
C ILE A 3 -19.24 -24.36 2.60
N ASN A 4 -20.55 -24.16 2.56
CA ASN A 4 -21.40 -24.66 1.49
C ASN A 4 -21.69 -23.53 0.50
N LEU A 5 -21.42 -23.78 -0.77
CA LEU A 5 -21.73 -22.86 -1.87
C LEU A 5 -22.99 -23.37 -2.56
N ASP A 6 -24.06 -22.58 -2.50
CA ASP A 6 -25.31 -22.91 -3.18
C ASP A 6 -25.29 -22.29 -4.57
N ILE A 7 -25.11 -23.13 -5.60
CA ILE A 7 -25.08 -22.72 -7.00
C ILE A 7 -26.44 -23.05 -7.62
N PRO A 8 -27.20 -22.06 -8.11
CA PRO A 8 -28.50 -22.30 -8.74
C PRO A 8 -28.41 -23.28 -9.92
N ALA A 9 -29.32 -24.26 -9.97
CA ALA A 9 -29.31 -25.31 -10.99
C ALA A 9 -29.43 -24.77 -12.43
N ASN A 10 -30.13 -23.65 -12.62
CA ASN A 10 -30.25 -22.98 -13.91
C ASN A 10 -28.93 -22.36 -14.41
N SER A 11 -27.97 -22.07 -13.52
CA SER A 11 -26.66 -21.54 -13.91
C SER A 11 -25.74 -22.60 -14.52
N ILE A 12 -26.05 -23.89 -14.31
CA ILE A 12 -25.26 -25.03 -14.80
C ILE A 12 -26.04 -25.95 -15.74
N GLU A 13 -27.20 -25.51 -16.23
CA GLU A 13 -28.12 -26.32 -17.06
C GLU A 13 -27.43 -26.94 -18.30
N TYR A 14 -26.46 -26.23 -18.88
CA TYR A 14 -25.72 -26.65 -20.08
C TYR A 14 -24.34 -27.24 -19.78
N PHE A 15 -24.00 -27.49 -18.52
CA PHE A 15 -22.72 -28.10 -18.16
C PHE A 15 -22.80 -29.61 -18.29
N SER A 16 -21.77 -30.24 -18.86
CA SER A 16 -21.61 -31.70 -18.75
C SER A 16 -21.21 -32.09 -17.33
N THR A 17 -21.33 -33.36 -17.00
CA THR A 17 -20.89 -33.89 -15.69
C THR A 17 -19.42 -33.57 -15.44
N GLU A 18 -18.56 -33.73 -16.44
CA GLU A 18 -17.13 -33.44 -16.36
C GLU A 18 -16.87 -31.94 -16.15
N ALA A 19 -17.65 -31.07 -16.80
CA ALA A 19 -17.55 -29.63 -16.61
C ALA A 19 -17.96 -29.19 -15.20
N ILE A 20 -18.94 -29.87 -14.59
CA ILE A 20 -19.33 -29.64 -13.19
C ILE A 20 -18.21 -30.06 -12.23
N GLU A 21 -17.56 -31.19 -12.49
CA GLU A 21 -16.40 -31.63 -11.70
C GLU A 21 -15.23 -30.64 -11.80
N GLU A 22 -14.89 -30.19 -13.01
CA GLU A 22 -13.84 -29.20 -13.21
C GLU A 22 -14.18 -27.86 -12.53
N LEU A 23 -15.45 -27.41 -12.60
CA LEU A 23 -15.89 -26.20 -11.91
C LEU A 23 -15.76 -26.32 -10.38
N ARG A 24 -16.09 -27.48 -9.82
CA ARG A 24 -15.94 -27.75 -8.39
C ARG A 24 -14.47 -27.69 -7.98
N ASP A 25 -13.60 -28.33 -8.74
CA ASP A 25 -12.17 -28.40 -8.45
C ASP A 25 -11.50 -27.02 -8.62
N ALA A 26 -11.88 -26.27 -9.66
CA ALA A 26 -11.47 -24.88 -9.85
C ALA A 26 -11.92 -23.98 -8.70
N THR A 27 -13.16 -24.13 -8.22
CA THR A 27 -13.71 -23.37 -7.08
C THR A 27 -12.98 -23.70 -5.78
N LEU A 28 -12.65 -24.98 -5.56
CA LEU A 28 -11.87 -25.41 -4.41
C LEU A 28 -10.46 -24.82 -4.45
N ASN A 29 -9.76 -24.98 -5.57
CA ASN A 29 -8.42 -24.42 -5.77
C ASN A 29 -8.43 -22.89 -5.64
N TYR A 30 -9.47 -22.23 -6.16
CA TYR A 30 -9.63 -20.80 -6.01
C TYR A 30 -9.77 -20.40 -4.54
N SER A 31 -10.58 -21.12 -3.77
CA SER A 31 -10.77 -20.86 -2.34
C SER A 31 -9.50 -21.09 -1.53
N LEU A 32 -8.77 -22.18 -1.80
CA LEU A 32 -7.50 -22.49 -1.13
C LEU A 32 -6.46 -21.39 -1.36
N ASN A 33 -6.32 -20.92 -2.60
CA ASN A 33 -5.38 -19.85 -2.92
C ASN A 33 -5.73 -18.52 -2.22
N ILE A 34 -7.02 -18.21 -2.02
CA ILE A 34 -7.42 -17.02 -1.24
C ILE A 34 -7.04 -17.20 0.23
N ILE A 35 -7.24 -18.39 0.79
CA ILE A 35 -6.88 -18.70 2.18
C ILE A 35 -5.37 -18.53 2.38
N ASP A 36 -4.55 -19.07 1.48
CA ASP A 36 -3.09 -18.95 1.55
C ASP A 36 -2.64 -17.50 1.46
N GLU A 37 -3.22 -16.72 0.55
CA GLU A 37 -2.90 -15.29 0.42
C GLU A 37 -3.36 -14.48 1.63
N ALA A 38 -4.54 -14.78 2.19
CA ALA A 38 -5.01 -14.14 3.41
C ALA A 38 -4.08 -14.42 4.60
N ASN A 39 -3.61 -15.67 4.74
CA ASN A 39 -2.61 -16.05 5.74
C ASN A 39 -1.28 -15.31 5.54
N ARG A 40 -0.84 -15.14 4.29
CA ARG A 40 0.36 -14.38 3.94
C ARG A 40 0.23 -12.90 4.31
N LEU A 41 -0.91 -12.28 4.02
CA LEU A 41 -1.21 -10.88 4.35
C LEU A 41 -1.27 -10.67 5.86
N ASP A 42 -1.93 -11.54 6.61
CA ASP A 42 -1.93 -11.50 8.08
C ASP A 42 -0.51 -11.58 8.64
N ALA A 43 0.29 -12.55 8.18
CA ALA A 43 1.67 -12.71 8.62
C ALA A 43 2.55 -11.47 8.35
N THR A 44 2.21 -10.66 7.34
CA THR A 44 2.93 -9.43 6.98
C THR A 44 2.58 -8.27 7.91
N ILE A 45 1.33 -8.18 8.36
CA ILE A 45 0.81 -7.03 9.14
C ILE A 45 0.87 -7.31 10.66
N ARG A 46 0.83 -8.59 11.05
CA ARG A 46 0.76 -9.02 12.44
C ARG A 46 2.04 -8.70 13.21
N SER A 47 1.89 -8.12 14.40
CA SER A 47 3.00 -7.95 15.34
C SER A 47 3.38 -9.28 15.97
N LYS A 48 4.67 -9.52 16.26
CA LYS A 48 5.18 -10.81 16.80
C LYS A 48 4.48 -11.32 18.07
N LYS A 49 3.79 -10.45 18.83
CA LYS A 49 3.07 -10.79 20.07
C LYS A 49 1.58 -11.12 19.87
N ASP A 50 1.01 -10.83 18.71
CA ASP A 50 -0.41 -10.98 18.48
C ASP A 50 -0.74 -12.39 17.96
N LYS A 51 -1.93 -12.88 18.31
CA LYS A 51 -2.44 -14.15 17.79
C LYS A 51 -2.88 -13.99 16.32
N PRO A 52 -2.78 -15.04 15.49
CA PRO A 52 -3.30 -15.01 14.13
C PRO A 52 -4.81 -14.74 14.12
N GLU A 53 -5.27 -13.76 13.33
CA GLU A 53 -6.69 -13.50 13.13
C GLU A 53 -6.96 -13.03 11.68
N ILE A 54 -7.60 -13.88 10.89
CA ILE A 54 -8.00 -13.54 9.53
C ILE A 54 -9.33 -12.78 9.57
N THR A 55 -9.25 -11.45 9.49
CA THR A 55 -10.42 -10.58 9.46
C THR A 55 -11.02 -10.44 8.06
N ARG A 56 -12.26 -9.94 7.98
CA ARG A 56 -12.97 -9.70 6.70
C ARG A 56 -12.17 -8.82 5.74
N SER A 57 -11.46 -7.81 6.24
CA SER A 57 -10.65 -6.91 5.40
C SER A 57 -9.46 -7.64 4.78
N ILE A 58 -8.83 -8.56 5.51
CA ILE A 58 -7.72 -9.39 5.00
C ILE A 58 -8.20 -10.29 3.86
N VAL A 59 -9.35 -10.96 4.03
CA VAL A 59 -9.95 -11.78 2.95
C VAL A 59 -10.29 -10.93 1.72
N LYS A 60 -10.87 -9.74 1.92
CA LYS A 60 -11.17 -8.82 0.81
C LYS A 60 -9.91 -8.40 0.06
N ASN A 61 -8.82 -8.13 0.78
CA ASN A 61 -7.53 -7.76 0.18
C ASN A 61 -6.91 -8.94 -0.57
N ALA A 62 -7.01 -10.16 -0.05
CA ALA A 62 -6.54 -11.38 -0.71
C ALA A 62 -7.26 -11.63 -2.05
N VAL A 63 -8.59 -11.45 -2.09
CA VAL A 63 -9.38 -11.52 -3.34
C VAL A 63 -8.94 -10.45 -4.32
N ASN A 64 -8.87 -9.19 -3.88
CA ASN A 64 -8.48 -8.06 -4.74
C ASN A 64 -7.07 -8.22 -5.33
N PHE A 65 -6.12 -8.73 -4.54
CA PHE A 65 -4.75 -8.97 -4.99
C PHE A 65 -4.70 -10.00 -6.12
N ARG A 66 -5.58 -11.00 -6.08
CA ARG A 66 -5.63 -12.04 -7.10
C ARG A 66 -6.36 -11.60 -8.37
N GLU A 67 -7.47 -10.89 -8.24
CA GLU A 67 -8.21 -10.36 -9.39
C GLU A 67 -7.46 -9.23 -10.08
N ASN A 68 -6.73 -8.43 -9.31
CA ASN A 68 -5.93 -7.33 -9.85
C ASN A 68 -4.57 -7.23 -9.14
N PRO A 69 -3.57 -8.07 -9.51
CA PRO A 69 -2.25 -8.04 -8.88
C PRO A 69 -1.53 -6.70 -9.06
N PHE A 70 -1.94 -5.91 -10.05
CA PHE A 70 -1.40 -4.56 -10.33
C PHE A 70 -2.26 -3.42 -9.79
N ASN A 71 -3.35 -3.69 -9.06
CA ASN A 71 -4.14 -2.64 -8.41
C ASN A 71 -3.47 -2.17 -7.10
N ILE A 72 -2.17 -1.95 -7.18
CA ILE A 72 -1.45 -1.11 -6.24
C ILE A 72 -2.10 0.26 -6.38
N ARG A 73 -2.69 0.78 -5.30
CA ARG A 73 -3.25 2.14 -5.27
C ARG A 73 -2.22 3.08 -5.92
N LYS A 74 -2.56 3.65 -7.07
CA LYS A 74 -1.70 4.61 -7.74
C LYS A 74 -1.55 5.79 -6.80
N LYS A 75 -0.30 6.07 -6.38
CA LYS A 75 0.02 7.26 -5.59
C LYS A 75 -0.57 8.48 -6.31
N SER A 76 -1.16 9.40 -5.57
CA SER A 76 -1.70 10.60 -6.20
C SER A 76 -0.58 11.38 -6.87
N LEU A 77 -0.85 12.01 -8.02
CA LEU A 77 0.12 12.91 -8.66
C LEU A 77 0.61 14.00 -7.70
N LYS A 78 -0.26 14.45 -6.79
CA LYS A 78 0.07 15.39 -5.72
C LYS A 78 1.15 14.83 -4.80
N TYR A 79 1.03 13.59 -4.34
CA TYR A 79 2.03 12.94 -3.50
C TYR A 79 3.39 12.85 -4.21
N ILE A 80 3.39 12.44 -5.49
CA ILE A 80 4.63 12.32 -6.28
C ILE A 80 5.34 13.68 -6.42
N LEU A 81 4.59 14.75 -6.70
CA LEU A 81 5.15 16.10 -6.82
C LEU A 81 5.73 16.60 -5.50
N ILE A 82 5.04 16.38 -4.37
CA ILE A 82 5.53 16.76 -3.05
C ILE A 82 6.80 15.99 -2.68
N GLN A 83 6.87 14.69 -3.01
CA GLN A 83 8.06 13.86 -2.78
C GLN A 83 9.29 14.35 -3.55
N ILE A 84 9.10 14.75 -4.82
CA ILE A 84 10.18 15.32 -5.63
C ILE A 84 10.62 16.67 -5.05
N ALA A 85 9.66 17.55 -4.74
CA ALA A 85 9.95 18.86 -4.16
C ALA A 85 10.69 18.75 -2.83
N SER A 86 10.24 17.89 -1.91
CA SER A 86 10.90 17.70 -0.60
C SER A 86 12.34 17.23 -0.75
N SER A 87 12.60 16.33 -1.70
CA SER A 87 13.95 15.82 -1.97
C SER A 87 14.88 16.92 -2.49
N ILE A 88 14.37 17.77 -3.39
CA ILE A 88 15.12 18.91 -3.94
C ILE A 88 15.44 19.94 -2.85
N PHE A 89 14.46 20.32 -2.02
CA PHE A 89 14.68 21.29 -0.94
C PHE A 89 15.63 20.77 0.14
N LEU A 90 15.55 19.48 0.48
CA LEU A 90 16.48 18.86 1.41
C LEU A 90 17.91 18.88 0.85
N PHE A 91 18.08 18.55 -0.43
CA PHE A 91 19.38 18.63 -1.10
C PHE A 91 19.93 20.06 -1.15
N LEU A 92 19.09 21.03 -1.51
CA LEU A 92 19.44 22.45 -1.49
C LEU A 92 19.83 22.94 -0.10
N SER A 93 19.17 22.47 0.96
CA SER A 93 19.53 22.79 2.34
C SER A 93 20.94 22.31 2.67
N GLY A 94 21.33 21.12 2.19
CA GLY A 94 22.69 20.60 2.36
C GLY A 94 23.74 21.43 1.62
N ILE A 95 23.45 21.88 0.40
CA ILE A 95 24.37 22.74 -0.38
C ILE A 95 24.53 24.12 0.27
N THR A 96 23.44 24.67 0.82
CA THR A 96 23.44 26.00 1.45
C THR A 96 23.99 25.99 2.87
N TYR A 97 24.32 24.83 3.41
CA TYR A 97 24.93 24.70 4.73
C TYR A 97 26.40 25.16 4.69
N ASP A 98 26.65 26.36 5.20
CA ASP A 98 27.99 26.93 5.37
C ASP A 98 28.11 27.65 6.72
N PHE A 99 28.61 26.91 7.71
CA PHE A 99 28.77 27.40 9.08
C PHE A 99 29.64 28.66 9.18
N GLN A 100 30.65 28.80 8.32
CA GLN A 100 31.55 29.95 8.36
C GLN A 100 30.84 31.22 7.88
N LYS A 101 29.93 31.10 6.91
CA LYS A 101 29.16 32.24 6.38
C LYS A 101 28.00 32.66 7.28
N PHE A 102 27.50 31.77 8.15
CA PHE A 102 26.35 32.10 9.02
C PHE A 102 26.61 33.23 10.01
N SER A 103 27.87 33.42 10.44
CA SER A 103 28.22 34.49 11.38
C SER A 103 28.43 35.85 10.70
N THR A 104 28.80 35.83 9.42
CA THR A 104 29.25 37.03 8.68
C THR A 104 28.16 37.57 7.76
N ASP A 105 27.37 36.68 7.15
CA ASP A 105 26.31 37.03 6.21
C ASP A 105 24.95 36.56 6.71
N LYS A 106 24.20 37.51 7.28
CA LYS A 106 22.84 37.29 7.80
C LYS A 106 21.86 36.87 6.70
N LEU A 107 22.08 37.26 5.45
CA LEU A 107 21.20 36.87 4.33
C LEU A 107 21.41 35.40 3.96
N HIS A 108 22.64 34.90 4.00
CA HIS A 108 22.93 33.46 3.82
C HIS A 108 22.30 32.62 4.94
N LEU A 109 22.38 33.07 6.18
CA LEU A 109 21.72 32.38 7.30
C LEU A 109 20.20 32.37 7.11
N ALA A 110 19.60 33.50 6.74
CA ALA A 110 18.16 33.61 6.53
C ALA A 110 17.67 32.71 5.38
N SER A 111 18.39 32.67 4.25
CA SER A 111 18.02 31.82 3.12
C SER A 111 18.14 30.33 3.45
N PHE A 112 19.20 29.92 4.15
CA PHE A 112 19.37 28.55 4.64
C PHE A 112 18.22 28.12 5.56
N LEU A 113 17.82 28.97 6.52
CA LEU A 113 16.72 28.68 7.44
C LEU A 113 15.38 28.52 6.71
N VAL A 114 15.09 29.38 5.74
CA VAL A 114 13.85 29.31 4.95
C VAL A 114 13.81 28.03 4.11
N ILE A 115 14.89 27.69 3.41
CA ILE A 115 14.99 26.46 2.61
C ILE A 115 14.82 25.22 3.49
N THR A 116 15.48 25.20 4.64
CA THR A 116 15.41 24.10 5.60
C THR A 116 14.00 23.95 6.17
N LEU A 117 13.33 25.06 6.51
CA LEU A 117 11.95 25.03 7.00
C LEU A 117 10.99 24.42 5.96
N ILE A 118 11.10 24.85 4.70
CA ILE A 118 10.30 24.33 3.59
C ILE A 118 10.55 22.82 3.40
N ALA A 119 11.80 22.38 3.48
CA ALA A 119 12.17 20.97 3.39
C ALA A 119 11.46 20.15 4.49
N ILE A 120 11.56 20.59 5.75
CA ILE A 120 10.94 19.91 6.89
C ILE A 120 9.41 19.85 6.73
N THR A 121 8.77 20.98 6.44
CA THR A 121 7.31 21.02 6.28
C THR A 121 6.82 20.12 5.14
N SER A 122 7.58 20.04 4.05
CA SER A 122 7.26 19.17 2.91
C SER A 122 7.39 17.70 3.28
N THR A 123 8.46 17.32 3.99
CA THR A 123 8.67 15.94 4.47
C THR A 123 7.60 15.52 5.47
N VAL A 124 7.21 16.39 6.39
CA VAL A 124 6.12 16.11 7.35
C VAL A 124 4.79 15.95 6.62
N SER A 125 4.48 16.82 5.65
CA SER A 125 3.26 16.72 4.84
C SER A 125 3.21 15.41 4.05
N MET A 126 4.35 14.99 3.46
CA MET A 126 4.47 13.72 2.76
C MET A 126 4.21 12.52 3.68
N PHE A 127 4.67 12.57 4.94
CA PHE A 127 4.44 11.51 5.92
C PHE A 127 2.95 11.36 6.24
N PHE A 128 2.24 12.47 6.49
CA PHE A 128 0.81 12.43 6.77
C PHE A 128 -0.01 12.00 5.55
N MET A 129 0.26 12.55 4.35
CA MET A 129 -0.44 12.16 3.12
C MET A 129 -0.15 10.71 2.72
N GLY A 130 1.08 10.22 2.96
CA GLY A 130 1.42 8.82 2.72
C GLY A 130 0.65 7.86 3.61
N ARG A 131 0.30 8.27 4.84
CA ARG A 131 -0.52 7.45 5.75
C ARG A 131 -1.96 7.30 5.29
N ASP A 132 -2.52 8.31 4.63
CA ASP A 132 -3.88 8.28 4.11
C ASP A 132 -3.99 7.49 2.78
N GLU A 133 -2.85 7.30 2.08
CA GLU A 133 -2.77 6.49 0.86
C GLU A 133 -2.52 4.98 1.12
N ILE A 134 -1.99 4.60 2.29
CA ILE A 134 -1.83 3.21 2.77
C ILE A 134 -3.17 2.65 3.27
#